data_AF-A0A9E5WXF4-F1
#
_entry.id   AF-A0A9E5WXF4-F1
#
_cell.length_a   1.000
_cell.length_b   1.000
_cell.length_c   1.000
_cell.angle_alpha   90.00
_cell.angle_beta   90.00
_cell.angle_gamma   90.00
#
_symmetry.space_group_name_H-M   'P 1'
#
loop_
_entity.id
_entity.type
_entity.pdbx_description
1 polymer ?
#
loop_
_entity_poly.entity_id
_entity_poly.type
_entity_poly.pdbx_seq_one_letter_code
_entity_poly.pdbx_strand_id
1 'polypeptide(L)'
;MFAAVVESIVDEVPVFINDVQLEDVDIRDGLIAISERLLEIATSPRHLALARLVIAEADKFPEIGRIYYERAPRHICDVLTAFLKEQTAKDGIKIIRPQELVESFTGMVLHHQLFRQFCLDASPPSSNEIRRLAVRNANMLIAMINTAPAGSRP
;
A
#
# COMPACT_ATOMS: atom_id res chain seq x y z
N MET A 1 0.80 14.81 -28.69
CA MET A 1 -0.27 14.99 -27.67
C MET A 1 -0.29 13.86 -26.64
N PHE A 2 -0.12 12.58 -27.02
CA PHE A 2 -0.17 11.44 -26.08
C PHE A 2 1.04 11.32 -25.13
N ALA A 3 2.26 11.61 -25.59
CA ALA A 3 3.45 11.63 -24.71
C ALA A 3 3.33 12.64 -23.55
N ALA A 4 2.64 13.76 -23.75
CA ALA A 4 2.36 14.73 -22.68
C ALA A 4 1.32 14.24 -21.67
N VAL A 5 0.39 13.35 -22.09
CA VAL A 5 -0.54 12.67 -21.17
C VAL A 5 0.20 11.60 -20.37
N VAL A 6 1.17 10.91 -21.00
CA VAL A 6 2.06 9.97 -20.30
C VAL A 6 2.93 10.70 -19.27
N GLU A 7 3.60 11.79 -19.65
CA GLU A 7 4.39 12.60 -18.71
C GLU A 7 3.53 13.18 -17.57
N SER A 8 2.32 13.65 -17.87
CA SER A 8 1.34 14.06 -16.86
C SER A 8 0.96 12.90 -15.92
N ILE A 9 0.63 11.71 -16.43
CA ILE A 9 0.34 10.52 -15.61
C ILE A 9 1.52 10.18 -14.69
N VAL A 10 2.74 10.30 -15.20
CA VAL A 10 4.00 9.99 -14.51
C VAL A 10 4.28 10.98 -13.37
N ASP A 11 3.99 12.26 -13.55
CA ASP A 11 4.07 13.31 -12.52
C ASP A 11 2.90 13.26 -11.53
N GLU A 12 1.78 12.69 -11.96
CA GLU A 12 0.57 12.57 -11.15
C GLU A 12 0.51 11.31 -10.28
N VAL A 13 1.41 10.33 -10.46
CA VAL A 13 1.51 9.20 -9.55
C VAL A 13 1.84 9.74 -8.17
N PRO A 14 0.92 9.68 -7.19
CA PRO A 14 1.19 10.22 -5.87
C PRO A 14 2.39 9.48 -5.28
N VAL A 15 3.35 10.20 -4.71
CA VAL A 15 4.33 9.55 -3.83
C VAL A 15 3.60 9.25 -2.53
N PHE A 16 3.13 8.02 -2.39
CA PHE A 16 2.10 7.63 -1.41
C PHE A 16 2.47 7.88 0.05
N ILE A 17 3.76 7.94 0.38
CA ILE A 17 4.22 7.78 1.77
C ILE A 17 5.17 8.90 2.23
N ASN A 18 5.34 9.97 1.46
CA ASN A 18 6.22 11.07 1.91
C ASN A 18 5.71 11.80 3.18
N ASP A 19 4.40 11.74 3.46
CA ASP A 19 3.78 12.50 4.56
C ASP A 19 3.42 11.65 5.79
N VAL A 20 3.74 10.35 5.81
CA VAL A 20 3.44 9.51 6.99
C VAL A 20 4.56 9.68 8.01
N GLN A 21 4.26 10.26 9.17
CA GLN A 21 5.20 10.35 10.28
C GLN A 21 5.38 8.97 10.93
N LEU A 22 6.52 8.34 10.67
CA LEU A 22 6.88 7.00 11.16
C LEU A 22 7.98 7.02 12.23
N GLU A 23 8.44 8.21 12.61
CA GLU A 23 9.44 8.43 13.65
C GLU A 23 8.81 8.20 15.04
N ASP A 24 9.50 7.44 15.89
CA ASP A 24 9.12 7.15 17.29
C ASP A 24 7.72 6.55 17.54
N VAL A 25 7.03 6.10 16.49
CA VAL A 25 5.76 5.36 16.61
C VAL A 25 6.01 3.86 16.80
N ASP A 26 5.15 3.23 17.59
CA ASP A 26 5.13 1.78 17.71
C ASP A 26 4.67 1.12 16.40
N ILE A 27 4.99 -0.18 16.25
CA ILE A 27 4.67 -0.94 15.04
C ILE A 27 3.18 -0.91 14.70
N ARG A 28 2.30 -0.91 15.71
CA ARG A 28 0.86 -0.98 15.50
C ARG A 28 0.33 0.35 14.97
N ASP A 29 0.70 1.45 15.60
CA ASP A 29 0.24 2.77 15.22
C ASP A 29 0.81 3.19 13.87
N GLY A 30 2.06 2.83 13.56
CA GLY A 30 2.62 3.03 12.22
C GLY A 30 1.90 2.20 11.14
N LEU A 31 1.57 0.93 11.42
CA LEU A 31 0.78 0.10 10.49
C LEU A 31 -0.63 0.65 10.25
N ILE A 32 -1.25 1.22 11.28
CA ILE A 32 -2.55 1.88 11.16
C ILE A 32 -2.40 3.12 10.27
N ALA A 33 -1.46 4.01 10.56
CA ALA A 33 -1.26 5.24 9.80
C ALA A 33 -0.97 4.97 8.32
N ILE A 34 -0.11 3.99 8.01
CA ILE A 34 0.16 3.57 6.64
C ILE A 34 -1.12 3.03 5.98
N SER A 35 -1.88 2.17 6.67
CA SER A 35 -3.12 1.60 6.12
C SER A 35 -4.17 2.66 5.83
N GLU A 36 -4.34 3.64 6.72
CA GLU A 36 -5.26 4.76 6.51
C GLU A 36 -4.86 5.54 5.27
N ARG A 37 -3.57 5.90 5.17
CA ARG A 37 -3.06 6.67 4.03
C ARG A 37 -3.23 5.92 2.70
N LEU A 38 -2.94 4.61 2.70
CA LEU A 38 -3.15 3.77 1.53
C LEU A 38 -4.61 3.74 1.11
N LEU A 39 -5.53 3.55 2.04
CA LEU A 39 -6.96 3.53 1.75
C LEU A 39 -7.46 4.88 1.22
N GLU A 40 -7.06 5.99 1.84
CA GLU A 40 -7.43 7.34 1.41
C GLU A 40 -6.99 7.63 -0.02
N ILE A 41 -5.71 7.37 -0.34
CA ILE A 41 -5.19 7.67 -1.68
C ILE A 41 -5.79 6.70 -2.69
N ALA A 42 -5.76 5.40 -2.42
CA ALA A 42 -6.18 4.38 -3.37
C ALA A 42 -7.68 4.44 -3.70
N THR A 43 -8.52 4.91 -2.77
CA THR A 43 -9.96 5.10 -2.99
C THR A 43 -10.35 6.52 -3.40
N SER A 44 -9.37 7.42 -3.58
CA SER A 44 -9.64 8.76 -4.07
C SER A 44 -10.14 8.73 -5.52
N PRO A 45 -11.11 9.59 -5.91
CA PRO A 45 -11.59 9.64 -7.29
C PRO A 45 -10.48 9.84 -8.33
N ARG A 46 -9.47 10.66 -7.97
CA ARG A 46 -8.32 10.94 -8.83
C ARG A 46 -7.46 9.71 -9.07
N HIS A 47 -7.08 8.98 -8.01
CA HIS A 47 -6.28 7.77 -8.15
C HIS A 47 -7.04 6.68 -8.92
N LEU A 48 -8.34 6.53 -8.67
CA LEU A 48 -9.17 5.55 -9.37
C LEU A 48 -9.26 5.84 -10.88
N ALA A 49 -9.38 7.12 -11.27
CA ALA A 49 -9.36 7.52 -12.68
C ALA A 49 -8.00 7.22 -13.33
N LEU A 50 -6.90 7.56 -12.63
CA LEU A 50 -5.54 7.26 -13.08
C LEU A 50 -5.31 5.76 -13.26
N ALA A 51 -5.64 4.95 -12.26
CA ALA A 51 -5.49 3.50 -12.30
C ALA A 51 -6.28 2.87 -13.46
N ARG A 52 -7.53 3.31 -13.69
CA ARG A 52 -8.34 2.86 -14.83
C ARG A 52 -7.68 3.17 -16.18
N LEU A 53 -7.15 4.39 -16.33
CA LEU A 53 -6.47 4.81 -17.55
C LEU A 53 -5.20 3.98 -17.80
N VAL A 54 -4.36 3.81 -16.77
CA VAL A 54 -3.15 3.00 -16.85
C VAL A 54 -3.48 1.56 -17.23
N ILE A 55 -4.45 0.93 -16.55
CA ILE A 55 -4.86 -0.46 -16.81
C ILE A 55 -5.39 -0.61 -18.24
N ALA A 56 -6.20 0.33 -18.73
CA ALA A 56 -6.77 0.28 -20.08
C ALA A 56 -5.73 0.45 -21.19
N GLU A 57 -4.64 1.17 -20.93
CA GLU A 57 -3.64 1.52 -21.93
C GLU A 57 -2.34 0.71 -21.82
N ALA A 58 -2.14 -0.06 -20.74
CA ALA A 58 -0.90 -0.82 -20.50
C ALA A 58 -0.57 -1.82 -21.62
N ASP A 59 -1.56 -2.44 -22.25
CA ASP A 59 -1.34 -3.37 -23.37
C ASP A 59 -0.76 -2.66 -24.61
N LYS A 60 -1.18 -1.42 -24.85
CA LYS A 60 -0.72 -0.61 -25.99
C LYS A 60 0.57 0.15 -25.67
N PHE A 61 0.72 0.55 -24.41
CA PHE A 61 1.83 1.36 -23.91
C PHE A 61 2.39 0.73 -22.62
N PRO A 62 3.19 -0.35 -22.73
CA PRO A 62 3.70 -1.07 -21.57
C PRO A 62 4.53 -0.23 -20.60
N GLU A 63 5.15 0.84 -21.11
CA GLU A 63 5.96 1.76 -20.32
C GLU A 63 5.15 2.51 -19.25
N ILE A 64 3.89 2.86 -19.54
CA ILE A 64 2.99 3.50 -18.56
C ILE A 64 2.70 2.55 -17.40
N GLY A 65 2.35 1.30 -17.72
CA GLY A 65 2.09 0.27 -16.72
C GLY A 65 3.30 0.01 -15.83
N ARG A 66 4.50 -0.03 -16.42
CA ARG A 66 5.76 -0.18 -15.70
C ARG A 66 6.02 0.98 -14.75
N ILE A 67 5.90 2.23 -15.22
CA ILE A 67 6.14 3.41 -14.38
C ILE A 67 5.14 3.47 -13.23
N TYR A 68 3.86 3.24 -13.52
CA TYR A 68 2.83 3.19 -12.50
C TYR A 68 3.13 2.11 -11.45
N TYR A 69 3.48 0.88 -11.87
CA TYR A 69 3.84 -0.19 -10.95
C TYR A 69 5.04 0.16 -10.05
N GLU A 70 6.10 0.71 -10.64
CA GLU A 70 7.32 1.09 -9.93
C GLU A 70 7.10 2.24 -8.94
N ARG A 71 6.34 3.27 -9.34
CA ARG A 71 6.13 4.48 -8.54
C ARG A 71 5.00 4.37 -7.51
N ALA A 72 4.05 3.45 -7.70
CA ALA A 72 2.93 3.26 -6.79
C ALA A 72 3.03 1.93 -6.01
N PRO A 73 2.51 0.77 -6.48
CA PRO A 73 2.53 -0.47 -5.71
C PRO A 73 3.90 -0.87 -5.14
N ARG A 74 4.96 -0.80 -5.97
CA ARG A 74 6.29 -1.22 -5.56
C ARG A 74 6.89 -0.30 -4.51
N HIS A 75 6.81 1.01 -4.72
CA HIS A 75 7.29 2.00 -3.76
C HIS A 75 6.60 1.85 -2.39
N ILE A 76 5.28 1.59 -2.37
CA ILE A 76 4.54 1.31 -1.14
C ILE A 76 5.12 0.10 -0.41
N CYS A 77 5.37 -0.98 -1.14
CA CYS A 77 5.93 -2.20 -0.55
C CYS A 77 7.34 -1.98 0.00
N ASP A 78 8.17 -1.19 -0.68
CA ASP A 78 9.54 -0.92 -0.27
C ASP A 78 9.58 -0.10 1.04
N VAL A 79 8.75 0.93 1.15
CA VAL A 79 8.66 1.76 2.36
C VAL A 79 8.14 0.96 3.56
N LEU A 80 7.05 0.21 3.36
CA LEU A 80 6.48 -0.60 4.44
C LEU A 80 7.43 -1.74 4.87
N THR A 81 8.18 -2.30 3.93
CA THR A 81 9.23 -3.30 4.23
C THR A 81 10.34 -2.69 5.08
N ALA A 82 10.78 -1.47 4.78
CA ALA A 82 11.78 -0.77 5.58
C ALA A 82 11.28 -0.50 7.00
N PHE A 83 10.06 0.03 7.13
CA PHE A 83 9.41 0.28 8.43
C PHE A 83 9.31 -0.99 9.27
N LEU A 84 8.79 -2.08 8.70
CA LEU A 84 8.65 -3.35 9.43
C LEU A 84 9.99 -3.89 9.90
N LYS A 85 11.02 -3.87 9.05
CA LYS A 85 12.36 -4.32 9.43
C LYS A 85 12.92 -3.53 10.61
N GLU A 86 12.77 -2.21 10.58
CA GLU A 86 13.25 -1.34 11.66
C GLU A 86 12.50 -1.64 12.98
N GLN A 87 11.18 -1.72 12.93
CA GLN A 87 10.37 -1.95 14.13
C GLN A 87 10.60 -3.33 14.73
N THR A 88 10.71 -4.39 13.90
CA THR A 88 10.94 -5.74 14.42
C THR A 88 12.38 -5.96 14.89
N ALA A 89 13.35 -5.22 14.34
CA ALA A 89 14.74 -5.31 14.79
C ALA A 89 14.92 -4.87 16.24
N LYS A 90 14.13 -3.86 16.69
CA LYS A 90 14.11 -3.39 18.09
C LYS A 90 13.76 -4.52 19.08
N ASP A 91 12.90 -5.44 18.67
CA ASP A 91 12.43 -6.57 19.48
C ASP A 91 13.17 -7.90 19.19
N GLY A 92 14.20 -7.88 18.34
CA GLY A 92 14.94 -9.09 17.93
C GLY A 92 14.12 -10.07 17.08
N ILE A 93 13.02 -9.62 16.49
CA ILE A 93 12.15 -10.41 15.63
C ILE A 93 12.68 -10.38 14.19
N LYS A 94 12.92 -11.56 13.61
CA LYS A 94 13.35 -11.70 12.22
C LYS A 94 12.19 -12.12 11.35
N ILE A 95 11.71 -11.21 10.50
CA ILE A 95 10.71 -11.53 9.48
C ILE A 95 11.36 -12.32 8.34
N ILE A 96 10.85 -13.53 8.08
CA ILE A 96 11.21 -14.34 6.91
C ILE A 96 10.47 -13.78 5.70
N ARG A 97 11.18 -13.46 4.61
CA ARG A 97 10.63 -12.89 3.36
C ARG A 97 9.74 -11.66 3.60
N PRO A 98 10.31 -10.56 4.13
CA PRO A 98 9.54 -9.39 4.51
C PRO A 98 8.79 -8.73 3.33
N GLN A 99 9.33 -8.82 2.11
CA GLN A 99 8.64 -8.31 0.91
C GLN A 99 7.31 -9.05 0.66
N GLU A 100 7.32 -10.40 0.69
CA GLU A 100 6.11 -11.21 0.46
C GLU A 100 5.05 -10.95 1.54
N LEU A 101 5.48 -10.75 2.79
CA LEU A 101 4.59 -10.38 3.89
C LEU A 101 3.91 -9.02 3.63
N VAL A 102 4.69 -8.04 3.18
CA VAL A 102 4.19 -6.69 2.87
C VAL A 102 3.27 -6.69 1.64
N GLU A 103 3.60 -7.43 0.59
CA GLU A 103 2.73 -7.61 -0.58
C GLU A 103 1.39 -8.23 -0.16
N SER A 104 1.42 -9.25 0.69
CA SER A 104 0.20 -9.87 1.25
C SER A 104 -0.61 -8.87 2.07
N PHE A 105 0.05 -8.07 2.91
CA PHE A 105 -0.60 -7.04 3.73
C PHE A 105 -1.24 -5.95 2.88
N THR A 106 -0.53 -5.41 1.88
CA THR A 106 -1.10 -4.38 0.99
C THR A 106 -2.29 -4.92 0.20
N GLY A 107 -2.25 -6.19 -0.24
CA GLY A 107 -3.40 -6.88 -0.81
C GLY A 107 -4.58 -6.94 0.16
N MET A 108 -4.35 -7.32 1.42
CA MET A 108 -5.38 -7.35 2.47
C MET A 108 -5.98 -5.96 2.75
N VAL A 109 -5.18 -4.90 2.65
CA VAL A 109 -5.64 -3.51 2.83
C VAL A 109 -6.50 -3.06 1.65
N LEU A 110 -6.04 -3.30 0.42
CA LEU A 110 -6.57 -2.60 -0.77
C LEU A 110 -7.53 -3.44 -1.62
N HIS A 111 -7.35 -4.76 -1.70
CA HIS A 111 -8.02 -5.60 -2.71
C HIS A 111 -9.54 -5.41 -2.74
N HIS A 112 -10.20 -5.64 -1.60
CA HIS A 112 -11.65 -5.54 -1.53
C HIS A 112 -12.15 -4.12 -1.85
N GLN A 113 -11.45 -3.10 -1.35
CA GLN A 113 -11.85 -1.70 -1.54
C GLN A 113 -11.70 -1.27 -3.00
N LEU A 114 -10.55 -1.58 -3.63
CA LEU A 114 -10.33 -1.23 -5.02
C LEU A 114 -11.33 -1.90 -5.96
N PHE A 115 -11.62 -3.20 -5.79
CA PHE A 115 -12.63 -3.87 -6.61
C PHE A 115 -14.03 -3.29 -6.39
N ARG A 116 -14.39 -2.94 -5.14
CA ARG A 116 -15.66 -2.25 -4.85
C ARG A 116 -15.74 -0.90 -5.58
N GLN A 117 -14.66 -0.10 -5.57
CA GLN A 117 -14.62 1.21 -6.22
C GLN A 117 -14.53 1.12 -7.76
N PHE A 118 -13.86 0.10 -8.30
CA PHE A 118 -13.72 -0.06 -9.74
C PHE A 118 -14.97 -0.59 -10.41
N CYS A 119 -15.66 -1.54 -9.77
CA CYS A 119 -16.76 -2.30 -10.39
C CYS A 119 -18.15 -1.80 -10.03
N LEU A 120 -18.32 -1.02 -8.96
CA LEU A 120 -19.62 -0.53 -8.50
C LEU A 120 -19.68 1.00 -8.55
N ASP A 121 -20.89 1.55 -8.64
CA ASP A 121 -21.15 2.96 -8.34
C ASP A 121 -21.18 3.17 -6.81
N ALA A 122 -20.01 3.02 -6.21
CA ALA A 122 -19.81 3.05 -4.77
C ALA A 122 -19.19 4.38 -4.37
N SER A 123 -19.71 4.98 -3.30
CA SER A 123 -19.00 6.09 -2.65
C SER A 123 -17.67 5.60 -2.04
N PRO A 124 -16.63 6.44 -2.00
CA PRO A 124 -15.41 6.19 -1.24
C PRO A 124 -15.73 5.88 0.23
N PRO A 125 -14.93 5.03 0.90
CA PRO A 125 -15.13 4.73 2.31
C PRO A 125 -15.01 6.01 3.15
N SER A 126 -15.88 6.16 4.15
CA SER A 126 -15.79 7.26 5.12
C SER A 126 -14.51 7.16 5.96
N SER A 127 -14.04 8.27 6.55
CA SER A 127 -12.88 8.26 7.46
C SER A 127 -13.03 7.27 8.62
N ASN A 128 -14.24 7.12 9.15
CA ASN A 128 -14.53 6.12 10.20
C ASN A 128 -14.38 4.69 9.69
N GLU A 129 -14.73 4.43 8.44
CA GLU A 129 -14.58 3.12 7.81
C GLU A 129 -13.12 2.82 7.49
N ILE A 130 -12.39 3.81 6.97
CA ILE A 130 -10.94 3.75 6.75
C ILE A 130 -10.23 3.40 8.07
N ARG A 131 -10.50 4.12 9.17
CA ARG A 131 -9.93 3.84 10.49
C ARG A 131 -10.20 2.40 10.94
N ARG A 132 -11.45 1.94 10.82
CA ARG A 132 -11.83 0.58 11.21
C ARG A 132 -11.07 -0.48 10.41
N LEU A 133 -10.97 -0.31 9.09
CA LEU A 133 -10.22 -1.22 8.22
C LEU A 133 -8.73 -1.22 8.55
N ALA A 134 -8.14 -0.04 8.74
CA ALA A 134 -6.74 0.12 9.10
C ALA A 134 -6.39 -0.60 10.42
N VAL A 135 -7.17 -0.37 11.48
CA VAL A 135 -6.99 -1.06 12.77
C VAL A 135 -7.11 -2.57 12.61
N ARG A 136 -8.11 -3.05 11.87
CA ARG A 136 -8.31 -4.48 11.63
C ARG A 136 -7.11 -5.09 10.91
N ASN A 137 -6.63 -4.45 9.84
CA ASN A 137 -5.53 -4.95 9.03
C ASN A 137 -4.21 -4.94 9.80
N ALA A 138 -3.91 -3.88 10.56
CA ALA A 138 -2.74 -3.79 11.41
C ALA A 138 -2.71 -4.92 12.46
N ASN A 139 -3.84 -5.17 13.13
CA ASN A 139 -3.95 -6.26 14.10
C ASN A 139 -3.73 -7.65 13.45
N MET A 140 -4.24 -7.86 12.23
CA MET A 140 -4.02 -9.12 11.49
C MET A 140 -2.54 -9.33 11.15
N LEU A 141 -1.85 -8.28 10.69
CA LEU A 141 -0.42 -8.39 10.38
C LEU A 141 0.42 -8.65 11.63
N ILE A 142 0.13 -7.96 12.74
CA ILE A 142 0.81 -8.22 14.02
C ILE A 142 0.61 -9.67 14.46
N ALA A 143 -0.61 -10.20 14.33
CA ALA A 143 -0.87 -11.60 14.63
C ALA A 143 -0.06 -12.56 13.74
N MET A 144 0.11 -12.25 12.45
CA MET A 144 0.95 -13.04 11.54
C MET A 144 2.44 -12.96 11.91
N ILE A 145 2.94 -11.79 12.32
CA ILE A 145 4.33 -11.62 12.77
C ILE A 145 4.58 -12.44 14.06
N ASN A 146 3.64 -12.41 15.00
CA ASN A 146 3.76 -13.11 16.29
C ASN A 146 3.58 -14.63 16.20
N THR A 147 2.88 -15.13 15.19
CA THR A 147 2.66 -16.57 14.97
C THR A 147 3.65 -17.19 13.98
N ALA A 148 4.47 -16.37 13.31
CA ALA A 148 5.54 -16.87 12.46
C ALA A 148 6.49 -17.73 13.32
N PRO A 149 6.78 -18.99 12.92
CA PRO A 149 7.70 -19.82 13.66
C PRO A 149 9.03 -19.08 13.74
N ALA A 150 9.53 -18.88 14.97
CA ALA A 150 10.84 -18.30 15.20
C ALA A 150 11.83 -19.04 14.31
N GLY A 151 12.28 -18.39 13.24
CA GLY A 151 13.31 -18.94 12.36
C GLY A 151 14.44 -19.37 13.28
N SER A 152 14.83 -20.64 13.18
CA SER A 152 15.85 -21.29 13.99
C SER A 152 16.93 -20.27 14.33
N ARG A 153 17.05 -19.93 15.62
CA ARG A 153 18.19 -19.15 16.12
C ARG A 153 19.45 -19.83 15.59
N PRO A 154 20.39 -19.09 14.95
CA PRO A 154 21.72 -19.63 14.73
C PRO A 154 22.37 -19.99 16.07
#